data_AF-A0A2D0SL62-F1
#
_entry.id   AF-A0A2D0SL62-F1
#
_cell.length_a   1.000
_cell.length_b   1.000
_cell.length_c   1.000
_cell.angle_alpha   90.00
_cell.angle_beta   90.00
_cell.angle_gamma   90.00
#
_symmetry.space_group_name_H-M   'P 1'
#
loop_
_entity.id
_entity.type
_entity.pdbx_description
1 polymer ?
#
loop_
_entity_poly.entity_id
_entity_poly.type
_entity_poly.pdbx_seq_one_letter_code
_entity_poly.pdbx_strand_id
1 'polypeptide(L)'
;MPTELPVTLRVFSLNCWGLRFFSSHCSERYETIADHLKRENHDIALLQEVWSERDFLFLKRKLSKSHPNTHYFRSGMVGSGLAVFSKHTIQNAVLHQYSLNGQPYMVHHGDWFGGKAVGLVVLNVIGLRVNVYVTHLHAEYSRAEDEYLAHRILQSWELLQFIRNTWSEADVLVVGGDLNMHPEDLGNRLLRAYTALRDCYTHTHMFNGCEDGHTLIADNHFTKKEDLIPFEKGIRIDYILTKGSGSVNIKCVSMCTTKGSVPEKTFPYSDHESLTVELTLQHWDGNTTETASSLSEQVDVTDESCDVVKKGVIHAEALQLKAIHLLMAGKKLCIFIRCSQ
;
A
#
# COMPACT_ATOMS: atom_id res chain seq x y z
N MET A 1 -21.11 -24.74 -23.88
CA MET A 1 -20.97 -23.28 -23.67
C MET A 1 -19.63 -22.90 -24.29
N PRO A 2 -19.51 -21.81 -25.06
CA PRO A 2 -18.22 -21.43 -25.61
C PRO A 2 -17.30 -21.15 -24.42
N THR A 3 -16.22 -21.91 -24.31
CA THR A 3 -15.15 -21.66 -23.34
C THR A 3 -14.60 -20.26 -23.62
N GLU A 4 -15.00 -19.28 -22.83
CA GLU A 4 -14.46 -17.93 -22.96
C GLU A 4 -12.95 -17.98 -22.78
N LEU A 5 -12.23 -17.35 -23.71
CA LEU A 5 -10.79 -17.33 -23.72
C LEU A 5 -10.28 -16.68 -22.42
N PRO A 6 -9.22 -17.21 -21.80
CA PRO A 6 -8.66 -16.59 -20.61
C PRO A 6 -8.25 -15.13 -20.87
N VAL A 7 -8.60 -14.24 -19.94
CA VAL A 7 -8.27 -12.81 -20.00
C VAL A 7 -6.93 -12.58 -19.30
N THR A 8 -5.98 -11.97 -20.00
CA THR A 8 -4.72 -11.54 -19.41
C THR A 8 -4.85 -10.15 -18.80
N LEU A 9 -4.36 -9.96 -17.58
CA LEU A 9 -4.34 -8.68 -16.88
C LEU A 9 -2.95 -8.43 -16.26
N ARG A 10 -2.29 -7.34 -16.67
CA ARG A 10 -0.99 -6.91 -16.14
C ARG A 10 -1.14 -5.76 -15.16
N VAL A 11 -0.75 -5.98 -13.91
CA VAL A 11 -0.89 -4.99 -12.82
C VAL A 11 0.50 -4.57 -12.35
N PHE A 12 0.71 -3.26 -12.24
CA PHE A 12 1.91 -2.62 -11.73
C PHE A 12 1.62 -1.92 -10.41
N SER A 13 2.54 -1.99 -9.44
CA SER A 13 2.51 -1.20 -8.21
C SER A 13 3.86 -0.57 -7.90
N LEU A 14 3.87 0.68 -7.45
CA LEU A 14 5.10 1.36 -7.02
C LEU A 14 4.79 2.49 -6.02
N ASN A 15 5.44 2.45 -4.86
CA ASN A 15 5.63 3.64 -4.03
C ASN A 15 6.62 4.57 -4.75
N CYS A 16 6.14 5.75 -5.17
CA CYS A 16 6.90 6.67 -6.01
C CYS A 16 7.86 7.58 -5.23
N TRP A 17 7.80 7.56 -3.88
CA TRP A 17 8.60 8.44 -3.03
C TRP A 17 8.53 9.90 -3.49
N GLY A 18 7.33 10.45 -3.63
CA GLY A 18 7.11 11.79 -4.19
C GLY A 18 7.17 12.90 -3.14
N LEU A 19 7.85 12.70 -2.00
CA LEU A 19 7.87 13.66 -0.89
C LEU A 19 8.65 14.91 -1.30
N ARG A 20 7.93 16.03 -1.37
CA ARG A 20 8.53 17.31 -1.73
C ARG A 20 9.61 17.67 -0.70
N PHE A 21 10.79 18.05 -1.18
CA PHE A 21 12.00 18.40 -0.41
C PHE A 21 12.78 17.26 0.24
N PHE A 22 12.19 16.09 0.44
CA PHE A 22 12.89 14.93 1.02
C PHE A 22 13.35 13.92 -0.03
N SER A 23 12.64 13.85 -1.16
CA SER A 23 12.95 12.90 -2.22
C SER A 23 13.91 13.48 -3.26
N SER A 24 15.02 12.78 -3.47
CA SER A 24 16.03 13.15 -4.46
C SER A 24 15.56 12.87 -5.89
N HIS A 25 16.02 13.69 -6.84
CA HIS A 25 15.77 13.53 -8.29
C HIS A 25 14.28 13.36 -8.66
N CYS A 26 13.38 13.99 -7.90
CA CYS A 26 11.95 13.72 -8.01
C CYS A 26 11.40 13.90 -9.43
N SER A 27 11.73 15.01 -10.11
CA SER A 27 11.27 15.25 -11.48
C SER A 27 11.84 14.25 -12.49
N GLU A 28 13.13 13.91 -12.40
CA GLU A 28 13.76 12.94 -13.29
C GLU A 28 13.26 11.51 -13.04
N ARG A 29 12.93 11.16 -11.79
CA ARG A 29 12.32 9.86 -11.45
C ARG A 29 10.91 9.75 -12.00
N TYR A 30 10.05 10.77 -11.84
CA TYR A 30 8.72 10.76 -12.46
C TYR A 30 8.78 10.65 -13.99
N GLU A 31 9.75 11.30 -14.65
CA GLU A 31 9.98 11.14 -16.09
C GLU A 31 10.26 9.67 -16.44
N THR A 32 11.15 9.04 -15.67
CA THR A 32 11.62 7.66 -15.86
C THR A 32 10.52 6.64 -15.55
N ILE A 33 9.73 6.85 -14.48
CA ILE A 33 8.54 6.05 -14.13
C ILE A 33 7.53 6.10 -15.28
N ALA A 34 7.27 7.29 -15.83
CA ALA A 34 6.34 7.46 -16.94
C ALA A 34 6.80 6.73 -18.22
N ASP A 35 8.10 6.77 -18.53
CA ASP A 35 8.65 6.04 -19.68
C ASP A 35 8.58 4.54 -19.48
N HIS A 36 8.88 4.06 -18.27
CA HIS A 36 8.73 2.65 -17.91
C HIS A 36 7.29 2.16 -18.09
N LEU A 37 6.32 2.87 -17.48
CA LEU A 37 4.89 2.53 -17.61
C LEU A 37 4.40 2.55 -19.07
N LYS A 38 4.91 3.48 -19.88
CA LYS A 38 4.56 3.57 -21.31
C LYS A 38 5.17 2.42 -22.11
N ARG A 39 6.39 1.99 -21.79
CA ARG A 39 7.12 0.92 -22.50
C ARG A 39 6.58 -0.46 -22.16
N GLU A 40 6.40 -0.76 -20.87
CA GLU A 40 5.97 -2.09 -20.41
C GLU A 40 4.48 -2.36 -20.68
N ASN A 41 3.71 -1.29 -20.96
CA ASN A 41 2.32 -1.37 -21.39
C ASN A 41 1.45 -2.20 -20.41
N HIS A 42 1.54 -1.90 -19.12
CA HIS A 42 0.66 -2.47 -18.08
C HIS A 42 -0.81 -2.10 -18.33
N ASP A 43 -1.75 -2.90 -17.84
CA ASP A 43 -3.18 -2.60 -17.96
C ASP A 43 -3.67 -1.69 -16.84
N ILE A 44 -3.05 -1.84 -15.66
CA ILE A 44 -3.33 -1.07 -14.45
C ILE A 44 -2.00 -0.73 -13.77
N ALA A 45 -1.82 0.52 -13.36
CA ALA A 45 -0.72 0.97 -12.51
C ALA A 45 -1.27 1.64 -11.24
N LEU A 46 -0.79 1.15 -10.10
CA LEU A 46 -1.18 1.55 -8.74
C LEU A 46 0.00 2.28 -8.11
N LEU A 47 -0.14 3.58 -7.91
CA LEU A 47 0.96 4.42 -7.42
C LEU A 47 0.67 4.93 -6.02
N GLN A 48 1.65 4.79 -5.14
CA GLN A 48 1.66 5.39 -3.80
C GLN A 48 2.63 6.58 -3.77
N GLU A 49 2.49 7.43 -2.76
CA GLU A 49 3.32 8.63 -2.57
C GLU A 49 3.36 9.63 -3.73
N VAL A 50 2.30 9.70 -4.54
CA VAL A 50 2.07 10.78 -5.50
C VAL A 50 1.47 11.99 -4.77
N TRP A 51 2.28 12.63 -3.92
CA TRP A 51 1.83 13.71 -3.03
C TRP A 51 1.50 15.03 -3.74
N SER A 52 2.05 15.23 -4.94
CA SER A 52 1.95 16.48 -5.67
C SER A 52 0.99 16.35 -6.86
N GLU A 53 -0.04 17.19 -6.89
CA GLU A 53 -0.97 17.25 -8.02
C GLU A 53 -0.25 17.57 -9.33
N ARG A 54 0.83 18.35 -9.28
CA ARG A 54 1.67 18.64 -10.45
C ARG A 54 2.26 17.36 -11.03
N ASP A 55 2.80 16.48 -10.19
CA ASP A 55 3.44 15.24 -10.63
C ASP A 55 2.40 14.23 -11.13
N PHE A 56 1.23 14.15 -10.48
CA PHE A 56 0.08 13.42 -11.01
C PHE A 56 -0.34 13.92 -12.40
N LEU A 57 -0.51 15.25 -12.57
CA LEU A 57 -0.92 15.83 -13.86
C LEU A 57 0.14 15.64 -14.95
N PHE A 58 1.41 15.65 -14.58
CA PHE A 58 2.52 15.30 -15.46
C PHE A 58 2.39 13.86 -15.96
N LEU A 59 2.24 12.89 -15.05
CA LEU A 59 2.02 11.48 -15.39
C LEU A 59 0.78 11.29 -16.27
N LYS A 60 -0.34 11.91 -15.89
CA LYS A 60 -1.61 11.87 -16.65
C LYS A 60 -1.43 12.34 -18.09
N ARG A 61 -0.68 13.42 -18.31
CA ARG A 61 -0.41 13.92 -19.65
C ARG A 61 0.45 12.94 -20.45
N LYS A 62 1.56 12.47 -19.86
CA LYS A 62 2.53 11.59 -20.52
C LYS A 62 1.97 10.20 -20.83
N LEU A 63 1.09 9.69 -19.98
CA LEU A 63 0.45 8.37 -20.09
C LEU A 63 -0.92 8.41 -20.78
N SER A 64 -1.41 9.57 -21.22
CA SER A 64 -2.76 9.74 -21.80
C SER A 64 -3.12 8.76 -22.93
N LYS A 65 -2.14 8.27 -23.71
CA LYS A 65 -2.36 7.27 -24.76
C LYS A 65 -2.30 5.83 -24.26
N SER A 66 -1.46 5.52 -23.28
CA SER A 66 -1.27 4.15 -22.76
C SER A 66 -2.24 3.83 -21.63
N HIS A 67 -2.56 4.80 -20.77
CA HIS A 67 -3.47 4.68 -19.64
C HIS A 67 -4.43 5.88 -19.60
N PRO A 68 -5.40 5.96 -20.52
CA PRO A 68 -6.30 7.11 -20.65
C PRO A 68 -7.19 7.33 -19.43
N ASN A 69 -7.50 6.28 -18.67
CA ASN A 69 -8.39 6.34 -17.51
C ASN A 69 -7.55 6.49 -16.24
N THR A 70 -7.74 7.59 -15.52
CA THR A 70 -6.90 7.93 -14.36
C THR A 70 -7.76 8.42 -13.20
N HIS A 71 -7.36 8.10 -11.97
CA HIS A 71 -7.98 8.63 -10.77
C HIS A 71 -6.91 9.02 -9.76
N TYR A 72 -7.07 10.22 -9.19
CA TYR A 72 -6.21 10.73 -8.13
C TYR A 72 -7.04 10.90 -6.87
N PHE A 73 -6.70 10.12 -5.84
CA PHE A 73 -7.43 10.13 -4.59
C PHE A 73 -6.95 11.31 -3.74
N ARG A 74 -7.84 12.27 -3.51
CA ARG A 74 -7.54 13.43 -2.65
C ARG A 74 -8.08 13.17 -1.25
N SER A 75 -7.26 13.34 -0.22
CA SER A 75 -7.65 13.32 1.20
C SER A 75 -6.84 14.34 2.01
N GLY A 76 -7.31 14.68 3.21
CA GLY A 76 -6.54 15.48 4.17
C GLY A 76 -6.03 16.83 3.64
N MET A 77 -4.90 17.29 4.20
CA MET A 77 -4.28 18.57 3.86
C MET A 77 -3.31 18.46 2.67
N VAL A 78 -2.58 17.34 2.57
CA VAL A 78 -1.53 17.12 1.54
C VAL A 78 -1.99 16.13 0.45
N GLY A 79 -3.10 15.41 0.64
CA GLY A 79 -3.53 14.31 -0.25
C GLY A 79 -3.39 12.93 0.43
N SER A 80 -3.86 11.87 -0.25
CA SER A 80 -3.58 10.48 0.16
C SER A 80 -2.30 9.92 -0.44
N GLY A 81 -1.76 10.60 -1.46
CA GLY A 81 -0.64 10.10 -2.24
C GLY A 81 -1.01 8.95 -3.19
N LEU A 82 -2.28 8.57 -3.30
CA LEU A 82 -2.70 7.42 -4.10
C LEU A 82 -3.19 7.83 -5.49
N ALA A 83 -2.70 7.15 -6.51
CA ALA A 83 -3.16 7.33 -7.89
C ALA A 83 -3.31 5.99 -8.62
N VAL A 84 -4.30 5.93 -9.50
CA VAL A 84 -4.52 4.78 -10.39
C VAL A 84 -4.51 5.25 -11.83
N PHE A 85 -3.82 4.49 -12.68
CA PHE A 85 -3.78 4.66 -14.14
C PHE A 85 -4.21 3.35 -14.77
N SER A 86 -5.14 3.38 -15.72
CA SER A 86 -5.66 2.18 -16.36
C SER A 86 -5.95 2.37 -17.85
N LYS A 87 -5.77 1.29 -18.61
CA LYS A 87 -6.32 1.13 -19.96
C LYS A 87 -7.84 1.01 -19.94
N HIS A 88 -8.38 0.38 -18.90
CA HIS A 88 -9.80 0.09 -18.76
C HIS A 88 -10.56 1.28 -18.17
N THR A 89 -11.83 1.42 -18.56
CA THR A 89 -12.68 2.49 -18.07
C THR A 89 -12.97 2.32 -16.58
N ILE A 90 -12.74 3.39 -15.81
CA ILE A 90 -13.09 3.47 -14.39
C ILE A 90 -14.59 3.77 -14.30
N GLN A 91 -15.35 2.81 -13.78
CA GLN A 91 -16.81 2.91 -13.62
C GLN A 91 -17.20 3.58 -12.31
N ASN A 92 -16.40 3.37 -11.25
CA ASN A 92 -16.61 3.98 -9.94
C ASN A 92 -15.26 4.16 -9.23
N ALA A 93 -15.19 5.12 -8.32
CA ALA A 93 -14.03 5.35 -7.47
C ALA A 93 -14.48 5.75 -6.06
N VAL A 94 -13.91 5.13 -5.03
CA VAL A 94 -14.24 5.37 -3.62
C VAL A 94 -12.95 5.49 -2.83
N LEU A 95 -12.90 6.42 -1.88
CA LEU A 95 -11.78 6.59 -0.96
C LEU A 95 -12.23 6.32 0.47
N HIS A 96 -11.46 5.51 1.18
CA HIS A 96 -11.59 5.37 2.63
C HIS A 96 -10.30 5.83 3.28
N GLN A 97 -10.35 6.98 3.95
CA GLN A 97 -9.25 7.48 4.75
C GLN A 97 -9.23 6.73 6.09
N TYR A 98 -8.05 6.26 6.48
CA TYR A 98 -7.90 5.55 7.74
C TYR A 98 -8.04 6.48 8.94
N SER A 99 -8.55 5.96 10.05
CA SER A 99 -8.88 6.76 11.24
C SER A 99 -7.64 7.23 12.00
N LEU A 100 -6.52 6.51 11.89
CA LEU A 100 -5.32 6.73 12.69
C LEU A 100 -4.06 6.80 11.82
N ASN A 101 -3.53 8.01 11.61
CA ASN A 101 -2.44 8.30 10.67
C ASN A 101 -1.20 8.91 11.33
N GLY A 102 -1.01 8.72 12.64
CA GLY A 102 0.18 9.19 13.35
C GLY A 102 -0.10 10.37 14.29
N GLN A 103 0.94 11.10 14.65
CA GLN A 103 0.87 12.15 15.67
C GLN A 103 1.20 13.55 15.07
N PRO A 104 0.38 14.59 15.35
CA PRO A 104 0.55 15.92 14.74
C PRO A 104 1.87 16.61 15.06
N TYR A 105 2.45 16.32 16.22
CA TYR A 105 3.69 16.96 16.67
C TYR A 105 4.95 16.27 16.15
N MET A 106 4.85 15.05 15.59
CA MET A 106 5.97 14.35 14.97
C MET A 106 6.12 14.81 13.52
N VAL A 107 6.56 16.05 13.31
CA VAL A 107 6.67 16.67 11.98
C VAL A 107 7.59 15.89 11.03
N HIS A 108 8.58 15.19 11.58
CA HIS A 108 9.49 14.32 10.83
C HIS A 108 8.86 12.98 10.41
N HIS A 109 7.73 12.59 11.01
CA HIS A 109 6.94 11.41 10.65
C HIS A 109 5.72 11.87 9.83
N GLY A 110 5.95 12.06 8.53
CA GLY A 110 5.04 12.77 7.61
C GLY A 110 3.65 12.15 7.43
N ASP A 111 3.43 10.93 7.92
CA ASP A 111 2.16 10.18 7.86
C ASP A 111 0.99 10.96 8.45
N TRP A 112 1.18 11.83 9.45
CA TRP A 112 0.06 12.61 9.99
C TRP A 112 -0.46 13.66 8.99
N PHE A 113 0.43 14.22 8.18
CA PHE A 113 0.09 15.26 7.21
C PHE A 113 -0.46 14.68 5.89
N GLY A 114 -0.01 13.46 5.53
CA GLY A 114 -0.53 12.69 4.40
C GLY A 114 -1.62 11.73 4.84
N GLY A 115 -2.87 11.92 4.38
CA GLY A 115 -3.97 11.07 4.85
C GLY A 115 -3.89 9.64 4.29
N LYS A 116 -3.25 8.71 5.03
CA LYS A 116 -3.18 7.28 4.68
C LYS A 116 -4.59 6.73 4.48
N ALA A 117 -4.74 5.89 3.47
CA ALA A 117 -6.04 5.51 2.95
C ALA A 117 -5.95 4.25 2.09
N VAL A 118 -7.13 3.75 1.74
CA VAL A 118 -7.34 2.85 0.60
C VAL A 118 -8.27 3.51 -0.42
N GLY A 119 -7.82 3.55 -1.67
CA GLY A 119 -8.64 3.94 -2.81
C GLY A 119 -9.12 2.70 -3.57
N LEU A 120 -10.40 2.60 -3.83
CA LEU A 120 -11.01 1.60 -4.71
C LEU A 120 -11.34 2.24 -6.05
N VAL A 121 -10.97 1.59 -7.16
CA VAL A 121 -11.59 1.79 -8.47
C VAL A 121 -12.27 0.51 -8.95
N VAL A 122 -13.41 0.67 -9.60
CA VAL A 122 -14.13 -0.43 -10.25
C VAL A 122 -13.89 -0.34 -11.75
N LEU A 123 -13.38 -1.41 -12.35
CA LEU A 123 -13.05 -1.50 -13.77
C LEU A 123 -13.90 -2.58 -14.45
N ASN A 124 -14.15 -2.39 -15.75
CA ASN A 124 -14.63 -3.46 -16.64
C ASN A 124 -13.46 -3.95 -17.51
N VAL A 125 -13.02 -5.18 -17.26
CA VAL A 125 -11.92 -5.84 -17.97
C VAL A 125 -12.51 -6.99 -18.78
N ILE A 126 -12.81 -6.73 -20.07
CA ILE A 126 -13.32 -7.73 -21.02
C ILE A 126 -14.56 -8.47 -20.44
N GLY A 127 -15.52 -7.72 -19.88
CA GLY A 127 -16.75 -8.29 -19.33
C GLY A 127 -16.65 -8.66 -17.84
N LEU A 128 -15.46 -8.76 -17.27
CA LEU A 128 -15.25 -9.00 -15.85
C LEU A 128 -15.25 -7.70 -15.06
N ARG A 129 -15.99 -7.68 -13.95
CA ARG A 129 -15.96 -6.59 -12.98
C ARG A 129 -14.77 -6.77 -12.04
N VAL A 130 -13.78 -5.90 -12.18
CA VAL A 130 -12.54 -5.94 -11.40
C VAL A 130 -12.53 -4.80 -10.39
N ASN A 131 -12.57 -5.12 -9.10
CA ASN A 131 -12.36 -4.16 -8.04
C ASN A 131 -10.85 -4.07 -7.73
N VAL A 132 -10.29 -2.89 -7.92
CA VAL A 132 -8.87 -2.64 -7.72
C VAL A 132 -8.67 -1.65 -6.58
N TYR A 133 -7.93 -2.08 -5.57
CA TYR A 133 -7.62 -1.31 -4.38
C TYR A 133 -6.16 -0.89 -4.43
N VAL A 134 -5.91 0.42 -4.27
CA VAL A 134 -4.59 0.97 -4.02
C VAL A 134 -4.52 1.45 -2.58
N THR A 135 -3.49 1.07 -1.84
CA THR A 135 -3.35 1.45 -0.43
C THR A 135 -1.92 1.81 -0.07
N HIS A 136 -1.76 2.62 0.96
CA HIS A 136 -0.48 2.89 1.61
C HIS A 136 -0.74 2.97 3.11
N LEU A 137 -0.20 2.02 3.89
CA LEU A 137 -0.33 1.99 5.34
C LEU A 137 0.72 2.89 6.00
N HIS A 138 0.57 3.13 7.29
CA HIS A 138 1.48 3.94 8.09
C HIS A 138 2.90 3.36 7.99
N ALA A 139 3.91 4.23 7.84
CA ALA A 139 5.29 3.81 7.79
C ALA A 139 5.72 3.17 9.11
N GLU A 140 6.65 2.22 9.04
CA GLU A 140 7.42 1.82 10.21
C GLU A 140 8.77 2.51 10.19
N TYR A 141 9.01 3.36 11.19
CA TYR A 141 10.23 4.16 11.30
C TYR A 141 11.36 3.44 12.04
N SER A 142 11.04 2.37 12.79
CA SER A 142 12.00 1.57 13.54
C SER A 142 11.41 0.20 13.85
N ARG A 143 12.08 -0.86 13.38
CA ARG A 143 11.67 -2.24 13.68
C ARG A 143 11.92 -2.63 15.13
N ALA A 144 12.92 -2.00 15.78
CA ALA A 144 13.27 -2.24 17.17
C ALA A 144 12.34 -1.51 18.16
N GLU A 145 11.88 -0.30 17.79
CA GLU A 145 11.05 0.57 18.61
C GLU A 145 9.86 1.11 17.79
N ASP A 146 8.88 0.25 17.55
CA ASP A 146 7.75 0.59 16.71
C ASP A 146 6.58 1.21 17.51
N GLU A 147 6.58 2.54 17.62
CA GLU A 147 5.49 3.29 18.25
C GLU A 147 4.18 3.27 17.42
N TYR A 148 4.25 2.87 16.15
CA TYR A 148 3.13 2.90 15.21
C TYR A 148 2.53 1.53 14.92
N LEU A 149 2.93 0.48 15.65
CA LEU A 149 2.38 -0.86 15.45
C LEU A 149 0.85 -0.85 15.55
N ALA A 150 0.31 -0.26 16.62
CA ALA A 150 -1.13 -0.15 16.82
C ALA A 150 -1.84 0.64 15.70
N HIS A 151 -1.15 1.59 15.06
CA HIS A 151 -1.67 2.32 13.91
C HIS A 151 -1.78 1.38 12.71
N ARG A 152 -0.70 0.65 12.39
CA ARG A 152 -0.70 -0.32 11.28
C ARG A 152 -1.73 -1.44 11.48
N ILE A 153 -1.89 -1.95 12.71
CA ILE A 153 -2.92 -2.97 13.00
C ILE A 153 -4.34 -2.42 12.79
N LEU A 154 -4.64 -1.21 13.29
CA LEU A 154 -5.95 -0.60 13.07
C LEU A 154 -6.21 -0.32 11.59
N GLN A 155 -5.22 0.15 10.85
CA GLN A 155 -5.33 0.37 9.40
C GLN A 155 -5.52 -0.94 8.62
N SER A 156 -4.83 -2.03 9.00
CA SER A 156 -5.08 -3.36 8.44
C SER A 156 -6.50 -3.85 8.71
N TRP A 157 -7.03 -3.58 9.91
CA TRP A 157 -8.42 -3.87 10.24
C TRP A 157 -9.40 -3.03 9.41
N GLU A 158 -9.14 -1.73 9.24
CA GLU A 158 -9.98 -0.88 8.40
C GLU A 158 -9.93 -1.32 6.92
N LEU A 159 -8.74 -1.64 6.40
CA LEU A 159 -8.56 -2.17 5.05
C LEU A 159 -9.34 -3.47 4.82
N LEU A 160 -9.24 -4.44 5.74
CA LEU A 160 -9.96 -5.71 5.60
C LEU A 160 -11.47 -5.52 5.67
N GLN A 161 -11.95 -4.64 6.55
CA GLN A 161 -13.38 -4.34 6.66
C GLN A 161 -13.88 -3.64 5.40
N PHE A 162 -13.11 -2.67 4.88
CA PHE A 162 -13.45 -1.98 3.64
C PHE A 162 -13.57 -2.98 2.49
N ILE A 163 -12.55 -3.81 2.27
CA ILE A 163 -12.55 -4.86 1.23
C ILE A 163 -13.78 -5.78 1.35
N ARG A 164 -14.05 -6.31 2.55
CA ARG A 164 -15.17 -7.23 2.78
C ARG A 164 -16.52 -6.61 2.44
N ASN A 165 -16.68 -5.31 2.69
CA ASN A 165 -17.94 -4.60 2.46
C ASN A 165 -18.09 -4.07 1.03
N THR A 166 -17.02 -4.01 0.24
CA THR A 166 -17.07 -3.39 -1.10
C THR A 166 -16.86 -4.38 -2.26
N TRP A 167 -16.44 -5.63 -2.01
CA TRP A 167 -16.10 -6.55 -3.09
C TRP A 167 -17.20 -7.53 -3.54
N SER A 168 -18.34 -7.62 -2.84
CA SER A 168 -19.34 -8.69 -3.06
C SER A 168 -19.79 -8.87 -4.51
N GLU A 169 -19.86 -7.78 -5.28
CA GLU A 169 -20.32 -7.78 -6.67
C GLU A 169 -19.19 -7.99 -7.70
N ALA A 170 -17.93 -8.11 -7.27
CA ALA A 170 -16.79 -8.19 -8.17
C ALA A 170 -16.47 -9.64 -8.55
N ASP A 171 -16.11 -9.85 -9.82
CA ASP A 171 -15.59 -11.11 -10.30
C ASP A 171 -14.14 -11.32 -9.85
N VAL A 172 -13.38 -10.22 -9.79
CA VAL A 172 -11.97 -10.21 -9.43
C VAL A 172 -11.68 -9.05 -8.49
N LEU A 173 -10.89 -9.34 -7.47
CA LEU A 173 -10.36 -8.38 -6.53
C LEU A 173 -8.83 -8.36 -6.64
N VAL A 174 -8.27 -7.16 -6.79
CA VAL A 174 -6.82 -6.89 -6.79
C VAL A 174 -6.53 -5.82 -5.75
N VAL A 175 -5.64 -6.09 -4.80
CA VAL A 175 -5.15 -5.11 -3.83
C VAL A 175 -3.67 -4.91 -4.09
N GLY A 176 -3.25 -3.66 -4.31
CA GLY A 176 -1.85 -3.33 -4.52
C GLY A 176 -1.40 -2.13 -3.71
N GLY A 177 -0.15 -2.18 -3.26
CA GLY A 177 0.52 -1.04 -2.66
C GLY A 177 1.42 -1.40 -1.50
N ASP A 178 1.82 -0.35 -0.78
CA ASP A 178 2.77 -0.40 0.31
C ASP A 178 2.05 -0.65 1.63
N LEU A 179 2.21 -1.84 2.19
CA LEU A 179 1.63 -2.22 3.47
C LEU A 179 2.55 -1.90 4.66
N ASN A 180 3.79 -1.45 4.41
CA ASN A 180 4.79 -1.14 5.44
C ASN A 180 5.04 -2.28 6.45
N MET A 181 4.71 -3.51 6.07
CA MET A 181 4.75 -4.69 6.93
C MET A 181 5.36 -5.86 6.20
N HIS A 182 6.23 -6.59 6.89
CA HIS A 182 6.79 -7.86 6.46
C HIS A 182 5.67 -8.91 6.35
N PRO A 183 5.80 -9.95 5.49
CA PRO A 183 4.71 -10.91 5.25
C PRO A 183 4.19 -11.61 6.52
N GLU A 184 5.06 -11.81 7.51
CA GLU A 184 4.74 -12.47 8.78
C GLU A 184 4.24 -11.51 9.88
N ASP A 185 4.28 -10.20 9.63
CA ASP A 185 3.80 -9.21 10.58
C ASP A 185 2.28 -9.35 10.79
N LEU A 186 1.84 -9.03 12.00
CA LEU A 186 0.48 -9.24 12.46
C LEU A 186 -0.59 -8.62 11.54
N GLY A 187 -0.38 -7.41 11.03
CA GLY A 187 -1.35 -6.76 10.15
C GLY A 187 -1.55 -7.50 8.82
N ASN A 188 -0.49 -8.10 8.27
CA ASN A 188 -0.57 -8.93 7.06
C ASN A 188 -1.26 -10.26 7.33
N ARG A 189 -0.94 -10.93 8.45
CA ARG A 189 -1.65 -12.15 8.88
C ARG A 189 -3.15 -11.88 9.07
N LEU A 190 -3.48 -10.79 9.77
CA LEU A 190 -4.85 -10.35 10.02
C LEU A 190 -5.63 -10.12 8.72
N LEU A 191 -5.03 -9.38 7.77
CA LEU A 191 -5.63 -9.11 6.46
C LEU A 191 -5.92 -10.41 5.71
N ARG A 192 -4.93 -11.31 5.59
CA ARG A 192 -5.07 -12.57 4.84
C ARG A 192 -6.08 -13.51 5.49
N ALA A 193 -6.06 -13.63 6.82
CA ALA A 193 -6.97 -14.49 7.56
C ALA A 193 -8.44 -14.18 7.27
N TYR A 194 -8.83 -12.91 7.18
CA TYR A 194 -10.23 -12.52 6.97
C TYR A 194 -10.66 -12.30 5.52
N THR A 195 -9.72 -12.12 4.59
CA THR A 195 -10.04 -11.82 3.19
C THR A 195 -9.81 -12.99 2.24
N ALA A 196 -9.02 -14.00 2.64
CA ALA A 196 -8.52 -15.06 1.77
C ALA A 196 -7.77 -14.53 0.53
N LEU A 197 -7.21 -13.33 0.64
CA LEU A 197 -6.34 -12.74 -0.37
C LEU A 197 -5.10 -13.60 -0.59
N ARG A 198 -4.80 -13.88 -1.86
CA ARG A 198 -3.61 -14.63 -2.26
C ARG A 198 -2.51 -13.68 -2.67
N ASP A 199 -1.37 -13.80 -2.02
CA ASP A 199 -0.17 -13.06 -2.38
C ASP A 199 0.42 -13.60 -3.69
N CYS A 200 0.48 -12.74 -4.71
CA CYS A 200 0.99 -13.10 -6.03
C CYS A 200 2.44 -13.59 -5.97
N TYR A 201 3.27 -13.08 -5.05
CA TYR A 201 4.65 -13.52 -4.91
C TYR A 201 4.72 -15.01 -4.53
N THR A 202 3.91 -15.42 -3.55
CA THR A 202 3.90 -16.82 -3.06
C THR A 202 3.29 -17.82 -4.05
N HIS A 203 2.48 -17.34 -5.01
CA HIS A 203 1.71 -18.18 -5.92
C HIS A 203 2.07 -18.00 -7.39
N THR A 204 3.09 -17.20 -7.70
CA THR A 204 3.54 -17.02 -9.07
C THR A 204 4.18 -18.28 -9.62
N HIS A 205 3.94 -18.59 -10.89
CA HIS A 205 4.65 -19.67 -11.57
C HIS A 205 6.10 -19.32 -11.90
N MET A 206 6.37 -18.04 -12.15
CA MET A 206 7.70 -17.53 -12.47
C MET A 206 7.95 -16.24 -11.71
N PHE A 207 9.11 -16.15 -11.06
CA PHE A 207 9.55 -14.95 -10.37
C PHE A 207 10.88 -14.46 -10.93
N ASN A 208 10.98 -13.16 -11.22
CA ASN A 208 12.23 -12.51 -11.59
C ASN A 208 12.35 -11.15 -10.87
N GLY A 209 13.18 -11.09 -9.84
CA GLY A 209 13.29 -9.89 -9.02
C GLY A 209 14.39 -9.99 -7.98
N CYS A 210 14.28 -9.18 -6.94
CA CYS A 210 15.11 -9.24 -5.75
C CYS A 210 14.82 -10.51 -4.95
N GLU A 211 15.82 -10.98 -4.21
CA GLU A 211 15.69 -12.12 -3.28
C GLU A 211 14.47 -11.94 -2.36
N ASP A 212 13.75 -13.03 -2.09
CA ASP A 212 12.55 -13.05 -1.24
C ASP A 212 11.44 -12.03 -1.58
N GLY A 213 11.48 -11.49 -2.81
CA GLY A 213 10.54 -10.47 -3.27
C GLY A 213 10.73 -9.12 -2.59
N HIS A 214 11.91 -8.85 -2.02
CA HIS A 214 12.19 -7.60 -1.32
C HIS A 214 11.88 -6.38 -2.19
N THR A 215 11.25 -5.39 -1.57
CA THR A 215 10.86 -4.14 -2.22
C THR A 215 11.57 -2.93 -1.63
N LEU A 216 12.10 -3.05 -0.41
CA LEU A 216 13.09 -2.14 0.13
C LEU A 216 14.40 -2.91 0.25
N ILE A 217 15.44 -2.54 -0.50
CA ILE A 217 16.66 -3.35 -0.65
C ILE A 217 17.92 -2.59 -0.27
N ALA A 218 18.92 -3.31 0.25
CA ALA A 218 20.18 -2.70 0.70
C ALA A 218 21.02 -2.09 -0.45
N ASP A 219 20.79 -2.56 -1.68
CA ASP A 219 21.46 -2.08 -2.89
C ASP A 219 20.82 -0.81 -3.47
N ASN A 220 19.63 -0.41 -2.98
CA ASN A 220 18.98 0.82 -3.39
C ASN A 220 19.65 1.99 -2.66
N HIS A 221 20.24 2.92 -3.41
CA HIS A 221 21.02 4.03 -2.85
C HIS A 221 20.18 5.03 -2.03
N PHE A 222 18.86 4.98 -2.10
CA PHE A 222 17.98 5.82 -1.27
C PHE A 222 17.62 5.15 0.06
N THR A 223 17.78 3.84 0.17
CA THR A 223 17.50 3.08 1.38
C THR A 223 18.62 3.25 2.40
N LYS A 224 18.27 3.56 3.65
CA LYS A 224 19.21 3.54 4.77
C LYS A 224 19.35 2.12 5.27
N LYS A 225 20.58 1.63 5.42
CA LYS A 225 20.84 0.23 5.81
C LYS A 225 20.45 -0.05 7.25
N GLU A 226 20.43 0.98 8.08
CA GLU A 226 20.01 0.91 9.48
C GLU A 226 18.51 0.57 9.59
N ASP A 227 17.70 1.09 8.67
CA ASP A 227 16.25 0.87 8.62
C ASP A 227 15.93 -0.58 8.18
N LEU A 228 16.91 -1.28 7.60
CA LEU A 228 16.74 -2.67 7.16
C LEU A 228 17.00 -3.68 8.26
N ILE A 229 17.61 -3.33 9.39
CA ILE A 229 17.90 -4.30 10.47
C ILE A 229 16.58 -4.86 11.04
N PRO A 230 16.41 -6.20 11.16
CA PRO A 230 17.42 -7.28 11.04
C PRO A 230 17.48 -7.98 9.66
N PHE A 231 16.90 -7.40 8.62
CA PHE A 231 16.86 -7.92 7.26
C PHE A 231 17.96 -7.29 6.36
N GLU A 232 19.22 -7.67 6.54
CA GLU A 232 20.36 -6.95 5.96
C GLU A 232 20.36 -6.87 4.42
N LYS A 233 19.66 -7.78 3.75
CA LYS A 233 19.54 -7.79 2.28
C LYS A 233 18.36 -6.95 1.76
N GLY A 234 17.35 -6.71 2.59
CA GLY A 234 16.12 -6.06 2.21
C GLY A 234 14.89 -6.66 2.90
N ILE A 235 13.77 -5.98 2.78
CA ILE A 235 12.48 -6.36 3.37
C ILE A 235 11.39 -6.23 2.31
N ARG A 236 10.39 -7.10 2.37
CA ARG A 236 9.22 -7.07 1.51
C ARG A 236 8.06 -6.36 2.21
N ILE A 237 7.69 -5.18 1.71
CA ILE A 237 6.63 -4.34 2.28
C ILE A 237 5.58 -3.90 1.27
N ASP A 238 5.85 -4.07 -0.03
CA ASP A 238 4.89 -3.84 -1.10
C ASP A 238 4.30 -5.17 -1.59
N TYR A 239 3.01 -5.13 -1.95
CA TYR A 239 2.26 -6.33 -2.32
C TYR A 239 1.35 -6.10 -3.51
N ILE A 240 1.10 -7.18 -4.26
CA ILE A 240 -0.07 -7.32 -5.11
C ILE A 240 -0.76 -8.60 -4.68
N LEU A 241 -1.96 -8.46 -4.11
CA LEU A 241 -2.79 -9.53 -3.59
C LEU A 241 -4.03 -9.69 -4.47
N THR A 242 -4.49 -10.92 -4.68
CA THR A 242 -5.62 -11.20 -5.56
C THR A 242 -6.63 -12.16 -4.94
N LYS A 243 -7.89 -12.03 -5.34
CA LYS A 243 -8.96 -12.99 -5.04
C LYS A 243 -9.95 -13.02 -6.20
N GLY A 244 -10.33 -14.22 -6.64
CA GLY A 244 -11.42 -14.42 -7.60
C GLY A 244 -12.73 -14.68 -6.88
N SER A 245 -13.84 -14.37 -7.53
CA SER A 245 -15.17 -14.85 -7.14
C SER A 245 -15.26 -16.37 -7.29
N GLY A 246 -16.35 -16.96 -6.81
CA GLY A 246 -16.62 -18.40 -7.05
C GLY A 246 -16.69 -18.78 -8.53
N SER A 247 -16.91 -17.80 -9.42
CA SER A 247 -17.07 -17.98 -10.87
C SER A 247 -15.81 -17.63 -11.68
N VAL A 248 -14.72 -17.18 -11.05
CA VAL A 248 -13.48 -16.80 -11.73
C VAL A 248 -12.26 -17.35 -11.00
N ASN A 249 -11.46 -18.14 -11.73
CA ASN A 249 -10.16 -18.58 -11.28
C ASN A 249 -9.07 -17.59 -11.72
N ILE A 250 -8.14 -17.28 -10.81
CA ILE A 250 -7.00 -16.39 -11.05
C ILE A 250 -5.71 -17.20 -10.96
N LYS A 251 -4.87 -17.09 -11.98
CA LYS A 251 -3.50 -17.63 -11.98
C LYS A 251 -2.50 -16.49 -12.11
N CYS A 252 -1.51 -16.45 -11.22
CA CYS A 252 -0.36 -15.55 -11.35
C CYS A 252 0.70 -16.22 -12.24
N VAL A 253 0.75 -15.82 -13.51
CA VAL A 253 1.65 -16.39 -14.52
C VAL A 253 3.09 -16.00 -14.23
N SER A 254 3.31 -14.71 -13.95
CA SER A 254 4.63 -14.21 -13.58
C SER A 254 4.52 -13.02 -12.63
N MET A 255 5.58 -12.84 -11.84
CA MET A 255 5.78 -11.66 -11.01
C MET A 255 7.23 -11.21 -11.13
N CYS A 256 7.43 -9.91 -11.25
CA CYS A 256 8.75 -9.30 -11.32
C CYS A 256 8.88 -8.15 -10.34
N THR A 257 10.09 -7.94 -9.85
CA THR A 257 10.48 -6.67 -9.20
C THR A 257 11.57 -5.98 -9.99
N THR A 258 11.69 -4.66 -9.85
CA THR A 258 12.95 -3.98 -10.19
C THR A 258 14.06 -4.40 -9.20
N LYS A 259 15.31 -4.03 -9.52
CA LYS A 259 16.51 -4.47 -8.78
C LYS A 259 17.44 -3.30 -8.40
N GLY A 260 16.89 -2.18 -7.96
CA GLY A 260 17.63 -1.01 -7.45
C GLY A 260 18.37 -0.18 -8.50
N SER A 261 18.41 -0.64 -9.75
CA SER A 261 19.04 0.07 -10.86
C SER A 261 18.07 0.23 -12.02
N VAL A 262 18.11 1.41 -12.64
CA VAL A 262 17.45 1.66 -13.92
C VAL A 262 18.53 1.67 -14.98
N PRO A 263 18.36 0.95 -16.12
CA PRO A 263 19.30 1.04 -17.22
C PRO A 263 19.55 2.50 -17.61
N GLU A 264 20.82 2.85 -17.78
CA GLU A 264 21.27 4.19 -18.23
C GLU A 264 21.02 5.34 -17.23
N LYS A 265 20.60 5.05 -15.99
CA LYS A 265 20.48 6.06 -14.92
C LYS A 265 21.39 5.73 -13.74
N THR A 266 21.78 6.77 -13.02
CA THR A 266 22.61 6.65 -11.80
C THR A 266 21.78 6.48 -10.53
N PHE A 267 20.45 6.44 -10.64
CA PHE A 267 19.52 6.32 -9.52
C PHE A 267 18.33 5.40 -9.87
N PRO A 268 17.71 4.75 -8.87
CA PRO A 268 16.52 3.92 -9.05
C PRO A 268 15.26 4.74 -9.36
N TYR A 269 14.17 4.04 -9.75
CA TYR A 269 12.85 4.68 -9.93
C TYR A 269 12.32 5.30 -8.64
N SER A 270 12.57 4.64 -7.51
CA SER A 270 12.16 5.03 -6.17
C SER A 270 13.10 4.41 -5.13
N ASP A 271 12.94 4.76 -3.86
CA ASP A 271 13.53 4.00 -2.74
C ASP A 271 12.88 2.61 -2.57
N HIS A 272 11.70 2.41 -3.17
CA HIS A 272 11.06 1.11 -3.34
C HIS A 272 11.27 0.50 -4.73
N GLU A 273 11.33 -0.82 -4.79
CA GLU A 273 11.26 -1.59 -6.03
C GLU A 273 9.81 -1.73 -6.49
N SER A 274 9.58 -1.53 -7.78
CA SER A 274 8.25 -1.72 -8.37
C SER A 274 7.89 -3.20 -8.44
N LEU A 275 6.59 -3.49 -8.38
CA LEU A 275 6.02 -4.80 -8.60
C LEU A 275 5.29 -4.84 -9.93
N THR A 276 5.48 -5.90 -10.70
CA THR A 276 4.68 -6.21 -11.89
C THR A 276 4.18 -7.64 -11.79
N VAL A 277 2.88 -7.86 -11.98
CA VAL A 277 2.28 -9.19 -12.09
C VAL A 277 1.56 -9.36 -13.41
N GLU A 278 1.64 -10.55 -13.98
CA GLU A 278 0.81 -10.99 -15.09
C GLU A 278 -0.17 -12.05 -14.59
N LEU A 279 -1.46 -11.74 -14.70
CA LEU A 279 -2.55 -12.59 -14.25
C LEU A 279 -3.29 -13.18 -15.45
N THR A 280 -3.70 -14.43 -15.34
CA THR A 280 -4.71 -15.03 -16.21
C THR A 280 -6.00 -15.21 -15.42
N LEU A 281 -7.08 -14.61 -15.92
CA LEU A 281 -8.43 -14.69 -15.39
C LEU A 281 -9.24 -15.62 -16.28
N GLN A 282 -9.89 -16.62 -15.68
CA GLN A 282 -10.69 -17.58 -16.45
C GLN A 282 -11.97 -17.90 -15.70
N HIS A 283 -13.10 -17.88 -16.41
CA HIS A 283 -14.35 -18.36 -15.86
C HIS A 283 -14.24 -19.81 -15.39
N TRP A 284 -14.84 -20.06 -14.24
CA TRP A 284 -14.73 -21.33 -13.53
C TRP A 284 -16.11 -21.78 -13.08
N ASP A 285 -16.54 -22.93 -13.62
CA ASP A 285 -17.84 -23.54 -13.31
C ASP A 285 -17.76 -24.55 -12.15
N GLY A 286 -16.61 -24.67 -11.48
CA GLY A 286 -16.41 -25.61 -10.39
C GLY A 286 -16.83 -25.05 -9.04
N ASN A 287 -17.38 -25.91 -8.18
CA ASN A 287 -17.55 -25.59 -6.76
C ASN A 287 -16.16 -25.48 -6.11
N THR A 288 -15.67 -24.26 -5.93
CA THR A 288 -14.46 -24.03 -5.15
C THR A 288 -14.86 -23.93 -3.68
N THR A 289 -14.53 -24.94 -2.89
CA THR A 289 -14.42 -24.76 -1.44
C THR A 289 -13.26 -23.81 -1.21
N GLU A 290 -13.57 -22.54 -0.89
CA GLU A 290 -12.57 -21.61 -0.38
C GLU A 290 -11.87 -22.27 0.82
N THR A 291 -10.53 -22.34 0.78
CA THR A 291 -9.73 -22.52 1.99
C THR A 291 -9.84 -21.23 2.80
N ALA A 292 -10.95 -21.08 3.51
CA ALA A 292 -11.04 -20.12 4.59
C ALA A 292 -9.95 -20.47 5.61
N SER A 293 -9.30 -19.45 6.16
CA SER A 293 -8.48 -19.64 7.36
C SER A 293 -9.33 -20.35 8.42
N SER A 294 -8.66 -21.17 9.23
CA SER A 294 -9.38 -21.85 10.31
C SER A 294 -10.01 -20.82 11.25
N LEU A 295 -11.21 -21.10 11.78
CA LEU A 295 -11.83 -20.23 12.78
C LEU A 295 -10.88 -19.97 13.97
N SER A 296 -10.03 -20.95 14.32
CA SER A 296 -8.96 -20.79 15.32
C SER A 296 -7.94 -19.73 14.91
N GLU A 297 -7.42 -19.76 13.68
CA GLU A 297 -6.44 -18.77 13.20
C GLU A 297 -7.02 -17.35 13.20
N GLN A 298 -8.29 -17.20 12.80
CA GLN A 298 -8.97 -15.90 12.86
C GLN A 298 -9.11 -15.38 14.29
N VAL A 299 -9.46 -16.26 15.23
CA VAL A 299 -9.56 -15.89 16.65
C VAL A 299 -8.20 -15.49 17.20
N ASP A 300 -7.18 -16.32 16.98
CA ASP A 300 -5.83 -16.08 17.49
C ASP A 300 -5.24 -14.74 16.99
N VAL A 301 -5.33 -14.48 15.68
CA VAL A 301 -4.81 -13.23 15.10
C VAL A 301 -5.61 -12.00 15.55
N THR A 302 -6.91 -12.18 15.85
CA THR A 302 -7.76 -11.09 16.36
C THR A 302 -7.42 -10.77 17.80
N ASP A 303 -7.23 -11.78 18.65
CA ASP A 303 -6.84 -11.59 20.05
C ASP A 303 -5.47 -10.91 20.15
N GLU A 304 -4.49 -11.35 19.36
CA GLU A 304 -3.19 -10.70 19.25
C GLU A 304 -3.30 -9.23 18.82
N SER A 305 -4.14 -8.96 17.81
CA SER A 305 -4.43 -7.60 17.32
C SER A 305 -5.08 -6.72 18.39
N CYS A 306 -6.06 -7.27 19.11
CA CYS A 306 -6.70 -6.57 20.22
C CYS A 306 -5.71 -6.20 21.32
N ASP A 307 -4.76 -7.09 21.65
CA ASP A 307 -3.77 -6.82 22.68
C ASP A 307 -2.76 -5.74 22.27
N VAL A 308 -2.33 -5.72 21.00
CA VAL A 308 -1.52 -4.64 20.45
C VAL A 308 -2.27 -3.30 20.52
N VAL A 309 -3.53 -3.28 20.09
CA VAL A 309 -4.34 -2.04 20.11
C VAL A 309 -4.60 -1.57 21.54
N LYS A 310 -4.91 -2.46 22.49
CA LYS A 310 -5.05 -2.13 23.92
C LYS A 310 -3.78 -1.48 24.48
N LYS A 311 -2.59 -2.04 24.18
CA LYS A 311 -1.32 -1.45 24.58
C LYS A 311 -1.13 -0.05 23.97
N GLY A 312 -1.49 0.12 22.70
CA GLY A 312 -1.49 1.43 22.02
C GLY A 312 -2.40 2.45 22.71
N VAL A 313 -3.61 2.06 23.10
CA VAL A 313 -4.55 2.93 23.85
C VAL A 313 -3.97 3.34 25.19
N ILE A 314 -3.46 2.40 25.99
CA ILE A 314 -2.84 2.69 27.29
C ILE A 314 -1.66 3.66 27.12
N HIS A 315 -0.83 3.45 26.09
CA HIS A 315 0.28 4.34 25.79
C HIS A 315 -0.19 5.76 25.44
N ALA A 316 -1.22 5.88 24.58
CA ALA A 316 -1.80 7.16 24.20
C ALA A 316 -2.39 7.92 25.39
N GLU A 317 -3.11 7.22 26.28
CA GLU A 317 -3.63 7.79 27.53
C GLU A 317 -2.50 8.30 28.44
N ALA A 318 -1.42 7.54 28.58
CA ALA A 318 -0.25 7.96 29.34
C ALA A 318 0.43 9.21 28.75
N LEU A 319 0.54 9.30 27.42
CA LEU A 319 1.04 10.49 26.74
C LEU A 319 0.13 11.70 26.94
N GLN A 320 -1.19 11.52 26.87
CA GLN A 320 -2.16 12.57 27.12
C GLN A 320 -2.03 13.14 28.54
N LEU A 321 -1.91 12.27 29.55
CA LEU A 321 -1.70 12.69 30.94
C LEU A 321 -0.38 13.46 31.11
N LYS A 322 0.70 12.99 30.49
CA LYS A 322 2.00 13.70 30.50
C LYS A 322 1.88 15.09 29.86
N ALA A 323 1.20 15.20 28.72
CA ALA A 323 0.98 16.47 28.03
C ALA A 323 0.18 17.46 28.90
N ILE A 324 -0.87 17.00 29.57
CA ILE A 324 -1.65 17.80 30.52
C ILE A 324 -0.77 18.30 31.67
N HIS A 325 0.06 17.43 32.26
CA HIS A 325 0.97 17.82 33.33
C HIS A 325 1.99 18.87 32.88
N LEU A 326 2.59 18.71 31.70
CA LEU A 326 3.53 19.68 31.14
C LEU A 326 2.87 21.03 30.86
N LEU A 327 1.65 21.03 30.31
CA LEU A 327 0.86 22.24 30.08
C LEU A 327 0.58 22.98 31.41
N MET A 328 0.20 22.23 32.45
CA MET A 328 -0.06 22.80 33.78
C MET A 328 1.21 23.34 34.44
N ALA A 329 2.34 22.65 34.30
CA ALA A 329 3.64 23.12 34.78
C ALA A 329 4.07 24.40 34.06
N GLY A 330 3.96 24.44 32.73
CA GLY A 330 4.24 25.63 31.92
C GLY A 330 3.36 26.82 32.31
N LYS A 331 2.06 26.58 32.53
CA LYS A 331 1.13 27.63 33.01
C LYS A 331 1.56 28.18 34.38
N LYS A 332 1.94 27.32 35.33
CA LYS A 332 2.45 27.74 36.64
C LYS A 332 3.73 28.56 36.51
N LEU A 333 4.67 28.14 35.66
CA LEU A 333 5.91 28.88 35.39
C LEU A 333 5.62 30.27 34.81
N CYS A 334 4.71 30.39 33.84
CA CYS A 334 4.30 31.68 33.28
C CYS A 334 3.67 32.60 34.32
N ILE A 335 2.86 32.06 35.24
CA ILE A 335 2.29 32.85 36.36
C ILE A 335 3.42 33.31 37.30
N PHE A 336 4.33 32.43 37.67
CA PHE A 336 5.45 32.75 38.56
C PHE A 336 6.34 33.86 37.97
N ILE A 337 6.69 33.77 36.68
CA ILE A 337 7.46 34.80 35.98
C ILE A 337 6.72 36.14 35.98
N ARG A 338 5.40 36.16 35.71
CA ARG A 338 4.59 37.39 35.74
C ARG A 338 4.46 38.01 37.13
N CYS A 339 4.43 37.21 38.19
CA CYS A 339 4.38 37.72 39.56
C CYS A 339 5.75 38.16 40.10
N SER A 340 6.83 37.84 39.40
CA SER A 340 8.21 38.18 39.78
C SER A 340 8.77 39.41 39.03
N GLN A 341 7.99 39.99 38.13
CA GLN A 341 8.21 41.30 37.49
C GLN A 341 7.28 42.32 38.15
#